data_AF-A0A7Y2CF95-F1
#
_entry.id   AF-A0A7Y2CF95-F1
#
_cell.length_a   1.000
_cell.length_b   1.000
_cell.length_c   1.000
_cell.angle_alpha   90.00
_cell.angle_beta   90.00
_cell.angle_gamma   90.00
#
_symmetry.space_group_name_H-M   'P 1'
#
loop_
_entity.id
_entity.type
_entity.pdbx_description
1 polymer ?
#
loop_
_entity_poly.entity_id
_entity_poly.type
_entity_poly.pdbx_seq_one_letter_code
_entity_poly.pdbx_strand_id
1 'polypeptide(L)'
;MQNFAPLGPLIWALSGKDSNLTPPRVLQGIRKNIFGYADEEIRAIRVEGEGFTRSDVRRVLEPALDRGEEYCTDAAPESKLGALFVNSVEKPVEANEKLINSGEAVAVKIKDFAVTPKIVEL
;
A
#
# COMPACT_ATOMS: atom_id res chain seq x y z
N MET A 1 5.53 -9.18 15.01
CA MET A 1 4.58 -8.98 13.89
C MET A 1 5.21 -7.98 12.93
N GLN A 2 5.37 -8.31 11.65
CA GLN A 2 5.95 -7.37 10.68
C GLN A 2 4.99 -6.19 10.49
N ASN A 3 5.45 -4.98 10.81
CA ASN A 3 4.68 -3.73 10.78
C ASN A 3 4.66 -3.12 9.37
N PHE A 4 4.20 -3.87 8.36
CA PHE A 4 4.07 -3.30 7.02
C PHE A 4 2.87 -2.35 6.94
N ALA A 5 3.04 -1.26 6.20
CA ALA A 5 1.93 -0.35 5.91
C ALA A 5 0.91 -1.06 4.99
N PRO A 6 -0.41 -0.87 5.21
CA PRO A 6 -1.43 -1.44 4.33
C PRO A 6 -1.30 -0.89 2.91
N LEU A 7 -1.36 -1.78 1.91
CA LEU A 7 -1.17 -1.42 0.49
C LEU A 7 -2.33 -0.60 -0.07
N GLY A 8 -3.57 -0.90 0.32
CA GLY A 8 -4.76 -0.20 -0.19
C GLY A 8 -4.68 1.33 -0.05
N PRO A 9 -4.43 1.88 1.14
CA PRO A 9 -4.29 3.33 1.35
C PRO A 9 -3.21 3.98 0.49
N LEU A 10 -2.07 3.31 0.29
CA LEU A 10 -0.98 3.82 -0.55
C LEU A 10 -1.40 3.88 -2.03
N ILE A 11 -2.05 2.82 -2.52
CA ILE A 11 -2.50 2.71 -3.92
C ILE A 11 -3.64 3.69 -4.20
N TRP A 12 -4.59 3.82 -3.27
CA TRP A 12 -5.67 4.80 -3.34
C TRP A 12 -5.12 6.22 -3.49
N ALA A 13 -4.15 6.56 -2.64
CA ALA A 13 -3.56 7.88 -2.64
C ALA A 13 -2.77 8.15 -3.93
N LEU A 14 -2.05 7.16 -4.47
CA LEU A 14 -1.35 7.28 -5.77
C LEU A 14 -2.30 7.53 -6.94
N SER A 15 -3.52 6.98 -6.89
CA SER A 15 -4.50 7.09 -7.97
C SER A 15 -5.02 8.52 -8.17
N GLY A 16 -4.86 9.40 -7.18
CA GLY A 16 -5.17 10.82 -7.36
C GLY A 16 -4.04 11.66 -7.97
N LYS A 17 -2.86 11.08 -8.22
CA LYS A 17 -1.70 11.79 -8.78
C LYS A 17 -1.69 11.80 -10.32
N ASP A 18 -2.28 10.79 -10.95
CA ASP A 18 -2.32 10.63 -12.40
C ASP A 18 -3.68 10.06 -12.81
N SER A 19 -4.39 10.73 -13.72
CA SER A 19 -5.69 10.30 -14.23
C SER A 19 -5.67 8.95 -14.94
N ASN A 20 -4.50 8.48 -15.38
CA ASN A 20 -4.33 7.16 -16.00
C ASN A 20 -4.09 6.05 -14.96
N LEU A 21 -3.78 6.40 -13.71
CA LEU A 21 -3.55 5.45 -12.63
C LEU A 21 -4.85 5.22 -11.87
N THR A 22 -5.41 4.03 -12.06
CA THR A 22 -6.54 3.53 -11.27
C THR A 22 -6.05 2.42 -10.34
N PRO A 23 -6.62 2.27 -9.12
CA PRO A 23 -6.18 1.24 -8.18
C PRO A 23 -6.11 -0.18 -8.80
N PRO A 24 -7.11 -0.66 -9.59
CA PRO A 24 -7.04 -1.99 -10.19
C PRO A 24 -5.86 -2.17 -11.15
N ARG A 25 -5.54 -1.15 -11.96
CA ARG A 25 -4.40 -1.20 -12.90
C ARG A 25 -3.07 -1.22 -12.18
N VAL A 26 -2.93 -0.45 -11.09
CA VAL A 26 -1.72 -0.42 -10.27
C VAL A 26 -1.51 -1.79 -9.60
N LEU A 27 -2.56 -2.34 -8.98
CA LEU A 27 -2.55 -3.66 -8.35
C LEU A 27 -2.20 -4.77 -9.36
N GLN A 28 -2.81 -4.76 -10.54
CA GLN A 28 -2.51 -5.71 -11.61
C GLN A 28 -1.05 -5.59 -12.09
N GLY A 29 -0.53 -4.37 -12.23
CA GLY A 29 0.87 -4.12 -12.57
C GLY A 29 1.82 -4.68 -11.52
N ILE A 30 1.53 -4.48 -10.24
CA ILE A 30 2.30 -5.04 -9.12
C ILE A 30 2.27 -6.56 -9.18
N ARG A 31 1.09 -7.19 -9.32
CA ARG A 31 0.95 -8.65 -9.46
C ARG A 31 1.81 -9.18 -10.62
N LYS A 32 1.71 -8.56 -11.79
CA LYS A 32 2.45 -8.99 -12.99
C LYS A 32 3.97 -8.92 -12.78
N ASN A 33 4.46 -7.84 -12.18
CA ASN A 33 5.88 -7.66 -11.94
C ASN A 33 6.40 -8.65 -10.90
N ILE A 34 5.78 -8.69 -9.72
CA ILE A 34 6.25 -9.50 -8.59
C ILE A 34 6.16 -10.99 -8.91
N PHE A 35 5.09 -11.42 -9.56
CA PHE A 35 4.90 -12.81 -9.94
C PHE A 35 5.60 -13.18 -11.24
N GLY A 36 6.17 -12.20 -11.95
CA GLY A 36 6.97 -12.42 -13.16
C GLY A 36 8.41 -12.86 -12.85
N TYR A 37 8.95 -12.53 -11.67
CA TYR A 37 10.34 -12.85 -11.31
C TYR A 37 10.58 -14.34 -11.09
N ALA A 38 11.75 -14.81 -11.52
CA ALA A 38 12.32 -16.12 -11.19
C ALA A 38 12.88 -16.14 -9.76
N ASP A 39 13.04 -17.33 -9.17
CA ASP A 39 13.57 -17.49 -7.81
C ASP A 39 14.99 -16.93 -7.69
N GLU A 40 15.79 -17.05 -8.75
CA GLU A 40 17.15 -16.52 -8.84
C GLU A 40 17.17 -14.98 -8.74
N GLU A 41 16.19 -14.31 -9.34
CA GLU A 41 16.05 -12.85 -9.30
C GLU A 41 15.62 -12.36 -7.91
N ILE A 42 14.73 -13.12 -7.25
CA ILE A 42 14.28 -12.79 -5.89
C ILE A 42 15.41 -12.99 -4.89
N ARG A 43 16.20 -14.05 -5.02
CA ARG A 43 17.37 -14.31 -4.16
C ARG A 43 18.50 -13.30 -4.36
N ALA A 44 18.60 -12.68 -5.53
CA ALA A 44 19.59 -11.64 -5.81
C ALA A 44 19.31 -10.33 -5.04
N ILE A 45 18.08 -10.13 -4.55
CA ILE A 45 17.74 -9.01 -3.67
C ILE A 45 18.37 -9.31 -2.30
N ARG A 46 19.48 -8.63 -2.00
CA ARG A 46 20.16 -8.72 -0.71
C ARG A 46 19.26 -8.13 0.39
N VAL A 47 18.56 -9.00 1.09
CA VAL A 47 17.98 -8.70 2.40
C VAL A 47 18.90 -9.36 3.42
N GLU A 48 19.30 -8.65 4.48
CA GLU A 48 20.05 -9.27 5.57
C GLU A 48 19.16 -10.36 6.22
N GLY A 49 19.51 -11.63 6.03
CA GLY A 49 18.74 -12.78 6.54
C GLY A 49 18.66 -13.96 5.56
N GLU A 50 17.76 -14.91 5.86
CA GLU A 50 17.40 -15.97 4.91
C GLU A 50 16.75 -15.36 3.67
N GLY A 51 17.24 -15.72 2.49
CA GLY A 51 16.70 -15.23 1.23
C GLY A 51 15.24 -15.67 1.05
N PHE A 52 14.39 -14.75 0.60
CA PHE A 52 13.00 -15.08 0.28
C PHE A 52 12.92 -15.95 -0.98
N THR A 53 12.02 -16.93 -0.99
CA THR A 53 11.62 -17.61 -2.23
C THR A 53 10.44 -16.90 -2.89
N ARG A 54 10.17 -17.18 -4.17
CA ARG A 54 8.95 -16.71 -4.84
C ARG A 54 7.68 -17.12 -4.12
N SER A 55 7.68 -18.30 -3.52
CA SER A 55 6.55 -18.80 -2.73
C SER A 55 6.33 -17.98 -1.46
N ASP A 56 7.40 -17.55 -0.79
CA ASP A 56 7.30 -16.69 0.40
C ASP A 56 6.76 -15.31 0.04
N VAL A 57 7.29 -14.73 -1.04
CA VAL A 57 6.84 -13.44 -1.56
C VAL A 57 5.36 -13.49 -1.92
N ARG A 58 4.91 -14.54 -2.63
CA ARG A 58 3.50 -14.76 -2.94
C ARG A 58 2.65 -14.86 -1.68
N ARG A 59 3.04 -15.71 -0.74
CA ARG A 59 2.29 -15.96 0.50
C ARG A 59 2.02 -14.67 1.29
N VAL A 60 2.94 -13.70 1.26
CA VAL A 60 2.79 -12.43 1.98
C VAL A 60 2.05 -11.38 1.15
N LEU A 61 2.43 -11.22 -0.13
CA LEU A 61 1.92 -10.10 -0.93
C LEU A 61 0.58 -10.37 -1.57
N GLU A 62 0.24 -11.61 -1.90
CA GLU A 62 -1.04 -11.93 -2.53
C GLU A 62 -2.23 -11.54 -1.64
N PRO A 63 -2.28 -11.91 -0.34
CA PRO A 63 -3.35 -11.45 0.56
C PRO A 63 -3.35 -9.93 0.76
N ALA A 64 -2.18 -9.29 0.75
CA ALA A 64 -2.07 -7.85 0.91
C ALA A 64 -2.60 -7.09 -0.32
N LEU A 65 -2.40 -7.64 -1.52
CA LEU A 65 -2.93 -7.11 -2.78
C LEU A 65 -4.44 -7.32 -2.87
N ASP A 66 -4.94 -8.50 -2.49
CA ASP A 66 -6.39 -8.78 -2.43
C ASP A 66 -7.09 -7.81 -1.47
N ARG A 67 -6.53 -7.62 -0.27
CA ARG A 67 -7.06 -6.66 0.71
C ARG A 67 -6.99 -5.21 0.21
N GLY A 68 -5.92 -4.86 -0.49
CA GLY A 68 -5.79 -3.54 -1.11
C GLY A 68 -6.84 -3.30 -2.19
N GLU A 69 -7.17 -4.33 -2.96
CA GLU A 69 -8.21 -4.31 -3.99
C GLU A 69 -9.61 -4.12 -3.41
N GLU A 70 -9.94 -4.91 -2.38
CA GLU A 70 -11.20 -4.79 -1.62
C GLU A 70 -11.32 -3.39 -1.02
N TYR A 71 -10.26 -2.89 -0.36
CA TYR A 71 -10.27 -1.55 0.20
C TYR A 71 -10.55 -0.48 -0.86
N CYS A 72 -9.82 -0.50 -1.97
CA CYS A 72 -9.96 0.52 -3.02
C CYS A 72 -11.30 0.45 -3.76
N THR A 73 -11.97 -0.71 -3.75
CA THR A 73 -13.24 -0.90 -4.45
C THR A 73 -14.44 -0.62 -3.55
N ASP A 74 -14.38 -1.06 -2.29
CA ASP A 74 -15.57 -1.16 -1.44
C ASP A 74 -15.56 -0.24 -0.22
N ALA A 75 -14.37 0.16 0.26
CA ALA A 75 -14.24 0.88 1.53
C ALA A 75 -13.70 2.31 1.40
N ALA A 76 -12.88 2.56 0.38
CA ALA A 76 -12.15 3.80 0.26
C ALA A 76 -13.10 5.00 0.04
N PRO A 77 -12.85 6.15 0.69
CA PRO A 77 -13.75 7.30 0.64
C PRO A 77 -13.60 8.04 -0.70
N GLU A 78 -14.55 7.87 -1.62
CA GLU A 78 -14.55 8.50 -2.94
C GLU A 78 -14.45 10.04 -2.87
N SER A 79 -15.05 10.64 -1.83
CA SER A 79 -15.01 12.08 -1.57
C SER A 79 -13.60 12.64 -1.35
N LYS A 80 -12.62 11.76 -1.09
CA LYS A 80 -11.21 12.06 -0.80
C LYS A 80 -10.27 11.25 -1.68
N LEU A 81 -10.61 11.08 -2.96
CA LEU A 81 -9.72 10.46 -3.95
C LEU A 81 -8.32 11.12 -3.93
N GLY A 82 -7.27 10.30 -3.90
CA GLY A 82 -5.88 10.78 -3.87
C GLY A 82 -5.35 11.18 -2.50
N ALA A 83 -6.12 10.99 -1.43
CA ALA A 83 -5.64 11.19 -0.07
C ALA A 83 -5.01 9.92 0.48
N LEU A 84 -3.91 10.09 1.22
CA LEU A 84 -3.38 9.07 2.12
C LEU A 84 -4.05 9.24 3.48
N PHE A 85 -4.66 8.18 4.00
CA PHE A 85 -5.26 8.22 5.33
C PHE A 85 -4.27 7.72 6.37
N VAL A 86 -4.10 8.49 7.44
CA VAL A 86 -3.20 8.16 8.54
C VAL A 86 -3.93 8.21 9.88
N ASN A 87 -3.47 7.40 10.83
CA ASN A 87 -3.96 7.43 12.21
C ASN A 87 -3.22 8.49 13.05
N SER A 88 -3.50 8.51 14.37
CA SER A 88 -2.91 9.45 15.33
C SER A 88 -1.38 9.36 15.49
N VAL A 89 -0.74 8.31 14.96
CA VAL A 89 0.72 8.13 14.95
C VAL A 89 1.30 8.24 13.54
N GLU A 90 0.56 8.88 12.63
CA GLU A 90 0.95 9.14 11.23
C GLU A 90 1.25 7.88 10.40
N LYS A 91 0.73 6.71 10.82
CA LYS A 91 0.84 5.47 10.05
C LYS A 91 -0.31 5.36 9.04
N PRO A 92 -0.04 4.93 7.79
CA PRO A 92 -1.09 4.64 6.83
C PRO A 92 -2.10 3.63 7.38
N VAL A 93 -3.39 3.91 7.21
CA VAL A 93 -4.49 3.04 7.63
C VAL A 93 -5.59 2.98 6.58
N GLU A 94 -6.28 1.85 6.51
CA GLU A 94 -7.52 1.70 5.75
C GLU A 94 -8.60 2.54 6.44
N ALA A 95 -9.12 3.57 5.76
CA ALA A 95 -10.14 4.45 6.29
C ALA A 95 -11.42 4.39 5.45
N ASN A 96 -12.56 4.52 6.10
CA ASN A 96 -13.85 4.73 5.44
C ASN A 96 -14.46 6.05 5.96
N GLU A 97 -15.61 6.45 5.42
CA GLU A 97 -16.30 7.68 5.83
C GLU A 97 -16.56 7.74 7.35
N LYS A 98 -16.82 6.60 8.02
CA LYS A 98 -17.05 6.56 9.47
C LYS A 98 -15.78 6.92 10.26
N LEU A 99 -14.65 6.33 9.92
CA LEU A 99 -13.36 6.57 10.58
C LEU A 99 -12.84 7.99 10.36
N ILE A 100 -13.15 8.59 9.20
CA ILE A 100 -12.88 10.00 8.96
C ILE A 100 -13.75 10.88 9.86
N ASN A 101 -15.06 10.61 9.90
CA ASN A 101 -16.00 11.41 10.67
C ASN A 101 -15.78 11.32 12.19
N SER A 102 -15.24 10.20 12.69
CA SER A 102 -14.84 10.07 14.10
C SER A 102 -13.49 10.72 14.42
N GLY A 103 -12.70 11.10 13.41
CA GLY A 103 -11.36 11.65 13.57
C GLY A 103 -10.29 10.60 13.86
N GLU A 104 -10.62 9.31 13.77
CA GLU A 104 -9.66 8.21 13.92
C GLU A 104 -8.71 8.09 12.72
N ALA A 105 -9.15 8.54 11.55
CA ALA A 105 -8.35 8.63 10.35
C ALA A 105 -8.38 10.05 9.77
N VAL A 106 -7.21 10.58 9.44
CA VAL A 106 -7.05 11.92 8.84
C VAL A 106 -6.58 11.79 7.40
N ALA A 107 -7.26 12.51 6.50
CA ALA A 107 -6.90 12.56 5.09
C ALA A 107 -5.74 13.54 4.84
N VAL A 108 -4.61 13.04 4.35
CA VAL A 108 -3.44 13.82 3.95
C VAL A 108 -3.33 13.83 2.43
N LYS A 109 -3.18 15.00 1.80
CA LYS A 109 -3.06 15.09 0.34
C LYS A 109 -1.68 14.64 -0.11
N ILE A 110 -1.61 13.69 -1.06
CA ILE A 110 -0.32 13.17 -1.54
C ILE A 110 0.54 14.21 -2.27
N LYS A 111 -0.09 15.21 -2.93
CA LYS A 111 0.65 16.31 -3.57
C LYS A 111 1.49 17.15 -2.59
N ASP A 112 1.14 17.10 -1.30
CA ASP A 112 1.82 17.78 -0.20
C ASP A 112 2.73 16.81 0.59
N PHE A 113 2.76 15.53 0.20
CA PHE A 113 3.55 14.47 0.83
C PHE A 113 5.00 14.55 0.33
N ALA A 114 5.69 15.61 0.73
CA ALA A 114 7.15 15.78 0.59
C ALA A 114 7.92 15.25 1.81
N VAL A 115 7.29 14.34 2.57
CA VAL A 115 7.94 13.72 3.72
C VAL A 115 8.76 12.55 3.20
N THR A 116 10.08 12.72 3.12
CA THR A 116 11.00 11.60 3.01
C THR A 116 10.73 10.68 4.21
N PRO A 117 10.24 9.44 4.01
CA PRO A 117 9.98 8.55 5.11
C PRO A 117 11.30 8.33 5.86
N LYS A 118 11.35 8.79 7.11
CA LYS A 118 12.47 8.47 8.00
C LYS A 118 12.32 7.01 8.39
N ILE A 119 13.24 6.18 7.93
CA ILE A 119 13.41 4.83 8.50
C ILE A 119 13.89 5.07 9.93
N VAL A 120 13.00 4.85 10.90
CA VAL A 120 13.37 4.82 12.31
C VAL A 120 13.78 3.38 12.58
N GLU A 121 15.09 3.16 12.72
CA GLU A 121 15.60 1.90 13.26
C GLU A 121 15.08 1.75 14.71
N LEU A 122 14.49 0.59 15.00
CA LEU A 122 14.10 0.17 16.35
C LEU A 122 15.27 -0.51 17.04
#